data_AF-A0A965RRT0-F1
#
_entry.id   AF-A0A965RRT0-F1
#
_cell.length_a   1.000
_cell.length_b   1.000
_cell.length_c   1.000
_cell.angle_alpha   90.00
_cell.angle_beta   90.00
_cell.angle_gamma   90.00
#
_symmetry.space_group_name_H-M   'P 1'
#
loop_
_entity.id
_entity.type
_entity.pdbx_description
1 polymer ?
#
loop_
_entity_poly.entity_id
_entity_poly.type
_entity_poly.pdbx_seq_one_letter_code
_entity_poly.pdbx_strand_id
1 'polypeptide(L)'
;TDEDPLYFIMGLVAFLTAHLFYIYIFFNKIKTNFPKKGVGISTALIIVYLLYFLSTMWDNLADMKIPVLVYAIVISSMLWLAIRIYFQNYSKSSLLILLGALSFVISDSTLALNMFYFDGKIQNGSLIIMFTYLAAQTLLVIGLMGEKSEVKD
;
A
#
# COMPACT_ATOMS: atom_id res chain seq x y z
N THR A 1 25.32 13.44 -1.74
CA THR A 1 24.65 13.72 -3.02
C THR A 1 23.41 14.50 -2.68
N ASP A 2 23.35 15.75 -3.10
CA ASP A 2 22.20 16.62 -2.94
C ASP A 2 21.08 16.04 -3.80
N GLU A 3 20.32 15.08 -3.28
CA GLU A 3 19.07 14.70 -3.91
C GLU A 3 18.13 15.89 -3.74
N ASP A 4 17.96 16.62 -4.85
CA ASP A 4 17.03 17.73 -4.95
C ASP A 4 15.67 17.27 -4.39
N PRO A 5 15.09 17.94 -3.37
CA PRO A 5 13.77 17.62 -2.82
C PRO A 5 12.72 17.42 -3.92
N LEU A 6 12.91 18.06 -5.08
CA LEU A 6 12.10 17.87 -6.27
C LEU A 6 12.05 16.42 -6.76
N TYR A 7 13.18 15.70 -6.85
CA TYR A 7 13.19 14.32 -7.33
C TYR A 7 12.45 13.38 -6.36
N PHE A 8 12.62 13.61 -5.06
CA PHE A 8 11.88 12.86 -4.05
C PHE A 8 10.36 13.09 -4.18
N ILE A 9 9.93 14.34 -4.33
CA ILE A 9 8.51 14.70 -4.50
C ILE A 9 7.96 14.10 -5.81
N MET A 10 8.71 14.18 -6.91
CA MET A 10 8.33 13.56 -8.19
C MET A 10 8.16 12.05 -8.03
N GLY A 11 9.07 11.38 -7.32
CA GLY A 11 8.95 9.98 -6.95
C GLY A 11 7.66 9.72 -6.17
N LEU A 12 7.45 10.44 -5.07
CA LEU A 12 6.26 10.32 -4.21
C LEU A 12 4.95 10.46 -5.02
N VAL A 13 4.88 11.43 -5.92
CA VAL A 13 3.71 11.65 -6.80
C VAL A 13 3.53 10.49 -7.79
N ALA A 14 4.61 9.99 -8.38
CA ALA A 14 4.56 8.84 -9.28
C ALA A 14 4.06 7.58 -8.56
N PHE A 15 4.56 7.30 -7.37
CA PHE A 15 4.09 6.19 -6.54
C PHE A 15 2.62 6.38 -6.13
N LEU A 16 2.22 7.58 -5.68
CA LEU A 16 0.83 7.89 -5.33
C LEU A 16 -0.11 7.61 -6.51
N THR A 17 0.29 8.03 -7.72
CA THR A 17 -0.48 7.82 -8.95
C THR A 17 -0.68 6.33 -9.24
N ALA A 18 0.37 5.51 -9.06
CA ALA A 18 0.26 4.06 -9.22
C ALA A 18 -0.76 3.46 -8.24
N HIS A 19 -0.75 3.89 -6.97
CA HIS A 19 -1.72 3.45 -5.97
C HIS A 19 -3.16 3.85 -6.34
N LEU A 20 -3.37 5.06 -6.88
CA LEU A 20 -4.69 5.49 -7.36
C LEU A 20 -5.20 4.59 -8.50
N PHE A 21 -4.33 4.18 -9.42
CA PHE A 21 -4.70 3.21 -10.46
C PHE A 21 -5.07 1.85 -9.88
N TYR A 22 -4.30 1.34 -8.92
CA TYR A 22 -4.65 0.10 -8.23
C TYR A 22 -5.99 0.20 -7.50
N ILE A 23 -6.24 1.30 -6.78
CA ILE A 23 -7.51 1.59 -6.13
C ILE A 23 -8.65 1.55 -7.15
N TYR A 24 -8.49 2.22 -8.29
CA TYR A 24 -9.50 2.22 -9.36
C TYR A 24 -9.79 0.80 -9.87
N ILE A 25 -8.74 0.01 -10.15
CA ILE A 25 -8.88 -1.38 -10.59
C ILE A 25 -9.58 -2.23 -9.52
N PHE A 26 -9.19 -2.10 -8.25
CA PHE A 26 -9.74 -2.88 -7.15
C PHE A 26 -11.19 -2.51 -6.87
N PHE A 27 -11.52 -1.22 -6.92
CA PHE A 27 -12.87 -0.73 -6.72
C PHE A 27 -13.85 -1.34 -7.74
N ASN A 28 -13.44 -1.42 -9.01
CA ASN A 28 -14.23 -2.04 -10.08
C ASN A 28 -14.39 -3.57 -9.94
N LYS A 29 -13.64 -4.23 -9.03
CA LYS A 29 -13.73 -5.66 -8.76
C LYS A 29 -14.62 -6.00 -7.56
N ILE A 30 -14.97 -5.02 -6.73
CA ILE A 30 -15.80 -5.24 -5.55
C ILE A 30 -17.27 -5.37 -5.95
N LYS A 31 -17.90 -6.46 -5.52
CA LYS A 31 -19.34 -6.71 -5.66
C LYS A 31 -20.10 -6.06 -4.50
N THR A 32 -21.19 -5.37 -4.81
CA THR A 32 -21.98 -4.58 -3.83
C THR A 32 -22.75 -5.42 -2.81
N ASN A 33 -23.05 -6.68 -3.11
CA ASN A 33 -23.90 -7.56 -2.29
C ASN A 33 -23.14 -8.55 -1.38
N PHE A 34 -21.84 -8.36 -1.15
CA PHE A 34 -21.06 -9.33 -0.39
C PHE A 34 -21.14 -9.14 1.14
N PRO A 35 -21.26 -10.22 1.94
CA PRO A 35 -21.28 -10.13 3.40
C PRO A 35 -19.98 -9.53 3.95
N LYS A 36 -20.11 -8.49 4.79
CA LYS A 36 -18.99 -7.71 5.38
C LYS A 36 -18.22 -8.47 6.48
N LYS A 37 -18.24 -9.80 6.48
CA LYS A 37 -17.55 -10.62 7.51
C LYS A 37 -16.03 -10.35 7.40
N GLY A 38 -15.37 -10.10 8.54
CA GLY A 38 -13.94 -9.80 8.60
C GLY A 38 -13.56 -8.35 8.25
N VAL A 39 -14.29 -7.70 7.33
CA VAL A 39 -13.97 -6.32 6.85
C VAL A 39 -13.97 -5.31 7.99
N GLY A 40 -14.89 -5.39 8.96
CA GLY A 40 -14.94 -4.47 10.10
C GLY A 40 -13.68 -4.52 10.97
N ILE A 41 -13.23 -5.73 11.32
CA ILE A 41 -12.02 -5.96 12.13
C ILE A 41 -10.79 -5.47 11.34
N SER A 42 -10.68 -5.83 10.05
CA SER A 42 -9.57 -5.38 9.21
C SER A 42 -9.54 -3.85 9.06
N THR A 43 -10.70 -3.20 8.97
CA THR A 43 -10.79 -1.73 8.95
C THR A 43 -10.22 -1.14 10.24
N ALA A 44 -10.63 -1.68 11.40
CA ALA A 44 -10.12 -1.22 12.69
C ALA A 44 -8.59 -1.40 12.79
N LEU A 45 -8.07 -2.55 12.35
CA LEU A 45 -6.63 -2.81 12.34
C LEU A 45 -5.86 -1.83 11.44
N ILE A 46 -6.37 -1.50 10.25
CA ILE A 46 -5.77 -0.51 9.35
C ILE A 46 -5.76 0.87 10.01
N ILE A 47 -6.87 1.29 10.63
CA ILE A 47 -6.95 2.59 11.30
C ILE A 47 -5.95 2.65 12.45
N VAL A 48 -5.89 1.61 13.29
CA VAL A 48 -4.93 1.53 14.40
C VAL A 48 -3.49 1.60 13.89
N TYR A 49 -3.17 0.84 12.85
CA TYR A 49 -1.86 0.89 12.21
C TYR A 49 -1.54 2.29 11.65
N LEU A 50 -2.47 2.92 10.92
CA LEU A 50 -2.29 4.23 10.31
C LEU A 50 -2.04 5.32 11.37
N LEU A 51 -2.86 5.32 12.44
CA LEU A 51 -2.71 6.26 13.54
C LEU A 51 -1.38 6.06 14.28
N TYR A 52 -1.04 4.81 14.59
CA TYR A 52 0.24 4.48 15.22
C TYR A 52 1.42 4.94 14.35
N PHE A 53 1.43 4.57 13.07
CA PHE A 53 2.47 4.90 12.13
C PHE A 53 2.68 6.41 11.97
N LEU A 54 1.59 7.17 11.77
CA LEU A 54 1.66 8.62 11.65
C LEU A 54 2.11 9.28 12.96
N SER A 55 1.64 8.79 14.11
CA SER A 55 2.02 9.34 15.42
C SER A 55 3.51 9.18 15.72
N THR A 56 4.11 8.06 15.32
CA THR A 56 5.55 7.80 15.50
C THR A 56 6.42 8.80 14.74
N MET A 57 5.92 9.31 13.61
CA MET A 57 6.67 10.15 12.67
C MET A 57 6.29 11.62 12.71
N TRP A 58 5.21 11.97 13.43
CA TRP A 58 4.53 13.26 13.29
C TRP A 58 5.42 14.47 13.52
N ASP A 59 6.28 14.41 14.53
CA ASP A 59 7.14 15.52 14.91
C ASP A 59 8.31 15.71 13.96
N ASN A 60 8.72 14.66 13.24
CA ASN A 60 9.84 14.70 12.31
C ASN A 60 9.45 15.09 10.88
N LEU A 61 8.15 15.12 10.56
CA LEU A 61 7.66 15.36 9.20
C LEU A 61 7.77 16.82 8.73
N ALA A 62 7.91 17.80 9.62
CA ALA A 62 7.97 19.24 9.30
C ALA A 62 6.95 19.66 8.21
N ASP A 63 7.40 20.14 7.05
CA ASP A 63 6.56 20.58 5.91
C ASP A 63 5.93 19.41 5.11
N MET A 64 6.40 18.18 5.33
CA MET A 64 5.94 16.96 4.64
C MET A 64 4.75 16.27 5.30
N LYS A 65 4.17 16.86 6.36
CA LYS A 65 3.00 16.29 7.07
C LYS A 65 1.81 16.02 6.15
N ILE A 66 1.43 17.01 5.34
CA ILE A 66 0.27 16.88 4.45
C ILE A 66 0.54 15.86 3.33
N PRO A 67 1.65 15.93 2.57
CA PRO A 67 1.97 14.92 1.55
C PRO A 67 1.98 13.49 2.09
N VAL A 68 2.63 13.26 3.23
CA VAL A 68 2.74 11.92 3.82
C VAL A 68 1.40 11.43 4.37
N LEU A 69 0.59 12.30 4.97
CA LEU A 69 -0.76 11.96 5.41
C LEU A 69 -1.63 11.50 4.23
N VAL A 70 -1.65 12.27 3.14
CA VAL A 70 -2.41 11.93 1.93
C VAL A 70 -1.93 10.59 1.36
N TYR A 71 -0.62 10.40 1.28
CA TYR A 71 -0.02 9.16 0.80
C TYR A 71 -0.43 7.95 1.67
N ALA A 72 -0.30 8.08 2.99
CA ALA A 72 -0.63 7.02 3.93
C ALA A 72 -2.12 6.63 3.89
N ILE A 73 -3.01 7.61 3.68
CA ILE A 73 -4.44 7.35 3.47
C ILE A 73 -4.69 6.58 2.17
N VAL A 74 -4.05 6.99 1.07
CA VAL A 74 -4.22 6.35 -0.24
C VAL A 74 -3.76 4.90 -0.19
N ILE A 75 -2.55 4.62 0.30
CA ILE A 75 -2.05 3.24 0.37
C ILE A 75 -2.86 2.37 1.34
N SER A 76 -3.31 2.94 2.47
CA SER A 76 -4.20 2.24 3.41
C SER A 76 -5.55 1.90 2.78
N SER A 77 -6.08 2.80 1.94
CA SER A 77 -7.31 2.56 1.17
C SER A 77 -7.13 1.44 0.15
N MET A 78 -5.98 1.40 -0.54
CA MET A 78 -5.65 0.30 -1.44
C MET A 78 -5.59 -1.05 -0.71
N LEU A 79 -4.92 -1.11 0.45
CA LEU A 79 -4.87 -2.33 1.27
C LEU A 79 -6.27 -2.76 1.73
N TRP A 80 -7.10 -1.80 2.13
CA TRP A 80 -8.48 -2.08 2.54
C TRP A 80 -9.32 -2.70 1.41
N LEU A 81 -9.17 -2.19 0.18
CA LEU A 81 -9.83 -2.76 -0.99
C LEU A 81 -9.30 -4.16 -1.32
N ALA A 82 -8.00 -4.39 -1.21
CA ALA A 82 -7.40 -5.73 -1.40
C ALA A 82 -7.94 -6.76 -0.41
N ILE A 83 -8.09 -6.37 0.87
CA ILE A 83 -8.71 -7.22 1.90
C ILE A 83 -10.17 -7.53 1.55
N ARG A 84 -10.92 -6.56 1.04
CA ARG A 84 -12.31 -6.79 0.59
C ARG A 84 -12.37 -7.78 -0.56
N ILE A 85 -11.48 -7.66 -1.55
CA ILE A 85 -11.40 -8.61 -2.67
C ILE A 85 -11.08 -10.02 -2.16
N TYR A 86 -10.16 -10.14 -1.20
CA TYR A 86 -9.84 -11.44 -0.58
C TYR A 86 -11.05 -12.06 0.12
N PHE A 87 -11.74 -11.32 0.98
CA PHE A 87 -12.93 -11.84 1.67
C PHE A 87 -14.12 -12.08 0.74
N GLN A 88 -14.11 -11.51 -0.45
CA GLN A 88 -15.13 -11.76 -1.46
C GLN A 88 -14.93 -13.12 -2.13
N ASN A 89 -13.72 -13.43 -2.58
CA ASN A 89 -13.50 -14.56 -3.47
C ASN A 89 -12.81 -15.74 -2.79
N TYR A 90 -12.05 -15.50 -1.70
CA TYR A 90 -11.18 -16.49 -1.04
C TYR A 90 -10.35 -17.33 -2.03
N SER A 91 -9.99 -16.75 -3.17
CA SER A 91 -9.26 -17.43 -4.25
C SER A 91 -7.76 -17.17 -4.14
N LYS A 92 -6.96 -18.02 -4.79
CA LYS A 92 -5.50 -17.83 -4.87
C LYS A 92 -5.15 -16.46 -5.44
N SER A 93 -5.87 -16.04 -6.48
CA SER A 93 -5.70 -14.73 -7.12
C SER A 93 -5.95 -13.59 -6.15
N SER A 94 -7.03 -13.66 -5.36
CA SER A 94 -7.36 -12.64 -4.36
C SER A 94 -6.36 -12.61 -3.19
N LEU A 95 -5.78 -13.77 -2.82
CA LEU A 95 -4.71 -13.84 -1.82
C LEU A 95 -3.43 -13.18 -2.32
N LEU A 96 -3.06 -13.37 -3.59
CA LEU A 96 -1.91 -12.70 -4.20
C LEU A 96 -2.09 -11.18 -4.23
N ILE A 97 -3.30 -10.69 -4.54
CA ILE A 97 -3.64 -9.26 -4.46
C ILE A 97 -3.43 -8.73 -3.03
N LEU A 98 -3.90 -9.46 -2.02
CA LEU A 98 -3.72 -9.08 -0.62
C LEU A 98 -2.24 -9.06 -0.20
N LEU A 99 -1.48 -10.11 -0.52
CA LEU A 99 -0.06 -10.19 -0.21
C LEU A 99 0.75 -9.11 -0.93
N GLY A 100 0.38 -8.78 -2.17
CA GLY A 100 0.97 -7.67 -2.91
C GLY A 100 0.71 -6.32 -2.25
N ALA A 101 -0.54 -6.05 -1.86
CA ALA A 101 -0.89 -4.81 -1.15
C ALA A 101 -0.19 -4.68 0.22
N LEU A 102 -0.08 -5.79 0.97
CA LEU A 102 0.68 -5.81 2.22
C LEU A 102 2.18 -5.54 1.99
N SER A 103 2.75 -6.12 0.94
CA SER A 103 4.15 -5.90 0.58
C SER A 103 4.42 -4.43 0.19
N PHE A 104 3.47 -3.79 -0.49
CA PHE A 104 3.52 -2.34 -0.76
C PHE A 104 3.52 -1.53 0.53
N VAL A 105 2.58 -1.78 1.44
CA VAL A 105 2.53 -1.09 2.74
C VAL A 105 3.83 -1.25 3.52
N ILE A 106 4.45 -2.43 3.51
CA ILE A 106 5.75 -2.67 4.15
C ILE A 106 6.86 -1.86 3.46
N SER A 107 6.90 -1.86 2.13
CA SER A 107 7.88 -1.11 1.33
C SER A 107 7.81 0.39 1.64
N ASP A 108 6.60 0.95 1.58
CA ASP A 108 6.34 2.36 1.79
C ASP A 108 6.51 2.80 3.24
N SER A 109 6.15 1.95 4.20
CA SER A 109 6.46 2.18 5.62
C SER A 109 7.97 2.27 5.83
N THR A 110 8.72 1.35 5.22
CA THR A 110 10.18 1.32 5.34
C THR A 110 10.79 2.56 4.69
N LEU A 111 10.28 2.99 3.53
CA LEU A 111 10.72 4.21 2.85
C LEU A 111 10.49 5.45 3.72
N ALA A 112 9.29 5.61 4.26
CA ALA A 112 8.94 6.75 5.11
C ALA A 112 9.73 6.75 6.44
N LEU A 113 9.88 5.59 7.10
CA LEU A 113 10.72 5.48 8.30
C LEU A 113 12.19 5.80 8.00
N ASN A 114 12.72 5.28 6.89
CA ASN A 114 14.09 5.56 6.49
C ASN A 114 14.28 7.07 6.27
N MET A 115 13.36 7.72 5.56
CA MET A 115 13.49 9.13 5.21
C MET A 115 13.26 10.08 6.39
N PHE A 116 12.23 9.84 7.21
CA PHE A 116 11.75 10.82 8.18
C PHE A 116 11.99 10.43 9.66
N TYR A 117 12.39 9.19 9.98
CA TYR A 117 12.64 8.77 11.37
C TYR A 117 14.13 8.54 11.61
N PHE A 118 14.75 7.84 10.68
CA PHE A 118 16.13 7.39 10.79
C PHE A 118 17.11 8.24 9.98
N ASP A 119 16.67 9.31 9.33
CA ASP A 119 17.50 10.19 8.49
C ASP A 119 18.38 9.45 7.47
N GLY A 120 17.83 8.43 6.82
CA GLY A 120 18.50 7.57 5.84
C GLY A 120 19.43 6.51 6.43
N LYS A 121 19.44 6.32 7.76
CA LYS A 121 20.40 5.44 8.45
C LYS A 121 19.95 3.98 8.56
N ILE A 122 18.84 3.58 7.94
CA ILE A 122 18.48 2.15 7.90
C ILE A 122 19.50 1.42 7.04
N GLN A 123 20.25 0.50 7.66
CA GLN A 123 21.19 -0.35 6.95
C GLN A 123 20.46 -1.16 5.87
N ASN A 124 20.94 -1.08 4.62
CA ASN A 124 20.32 -1.72 3.46
C ASN A 124 18.86 -1.29 3.20
N GLY A 125 18.42 -0.13 3.70
CA GLY A 125 17.04 0.35 3.56
C GLY A 125 16.56 0.35 2.10
N SER A 126 17.38 0.87 1.18
CA SER A 126 17.07 0.88 -0.26
C SER A 126 16.85 -0.52 -0.85
N LEU A 127 17.65 -1.51 -0.44
CA LEU A 127 17.50 -2.89 -0.90
C LEU A 127 16.21 -3.53 -0.37
N ILE A 128 15.85 -3.28 0.90
CA ILE A 128 14.61 -3.78 1.51
C ILE A 128 13.40 -3.17 0.81
N ILE A 129 13.42 -1.86 0.57
CA ILE A 129 12.36 -1.13 -0.11
C ILE A 129 12.18 -1.69 -1.52
N MET A 130 13.26 -1.84 -2.29
CA MET A 130 13.19 -2.39 -3.65
C MET A 130 12.75 -3.84 -3.71
N PHE A 131 13.22 -4.69 -2.80
CA PHE A 131 12.81 -6.09 -2.77
C PHE A 131 11.32 -6.23 -2.47
N THR A 132 10.83 -5.53 -1.43
CA THR A 132 9.41 -5.54 -1.05
C THR A 132 8.54 -4.89 -2.13
N TYR A 133 9.01 -3.84 -2.79
CA TYR A 133 8.34 -3.20 -3.93
C TYR A 133 8.20 -4.16 -5.12
N LEU A 134 9.27 -4.84 -5.54
CA LEU A 134 9.23 -5.76 -6.67
C LEU A 134 8.35 -6.97 -6.36
N ALA A 135 8.40 -7.48 -5.14
CA ALA A 135 7.49 -8.52 -4.68
C ALA A 135 6.04 -8.04 -4.76
N ALA A 136 5.76 -6.82 -4.28
CA ALA A 136 4.44 -6.23 -4.31
C ALA A 136 3.88 -6.12 -5.73
N GLN A 137 4.64 -5.53 -6.66
CA GLN A 137 4.25 -5.39 -8.07
C GLN A 137 3.99 -6.77 -8.72
N THR A 138 4.90 -7.72 -8.51
CA THR A 138 4.78 -9.07 -9.11
C THR A 138 3.53 -9.78 -8.61
N LEU A 139 3.29 -9.75 -7.30
CA LEU A 139 2.12 -10.37 -6.68
C LEU A 139 0.81 -9.74 -7.15
N LEU A 140 0.75 -8.40 -7.24
CA LEU A 140 -0.43 -7.69 -7.73
C LEU A 140 -0.74 -8.03 -9.19
N VAL A 141 0.27 -8.02 -10.06
CA VAL A 141 0.07 -8.33 -11.49
C VAL A 141 -0.42 -9.76 -11.68
N ILE A 142 0.23 -10.74 -11.04
CA ILE A 142 -0.17 -12.15 -11.14
C ILE A 142 -1.58 -12.35 -10.57
N GLY A 143 -1.87 -11.77 -9.40
CA GLY A 143 -3.20 -11.87 -8.78
C GLY A 143 -4.30 -11.24 -9.63
N LEU A 144 -4.06 -10.07 -10.22
CA LEU A 144 -5.01 -9.40 -11.09
C LEU A 144 -5.26 -10.15 -12.41
N MET A 145 -4.24 -10.82 -12.96
CA MET A 145 -4.36 -11.66 -14.15
C MET A 145 -5.12 -12.97 -13.87
N GLY A 146 -4.81 -13.65 -12.76
CA GLY A 146 -5.44 -14.93 -12.40
C GLY A 146 -6.93 -14.81 -12.07
N GLU A 147 -7.37 -13.67 -11.54
CA GLU A 147 -8.79 -13.45 -11.22
C GLU A 147 -9.65 -13.30 -12.49
N LYS A 148 -9.08 -12.84 -13.61
CA LYS A 148 -9.81 -12.70 -14.88
C LYS A 148 -10.16 -14.06 -15.50
N SER A 149 -9.37 -15.09 -15.21
CA SER A 149 -9.65 -16.47 -15.63
C SER A 149 -10.76 -17.13 -14.81
N GLU A 150 -10.87 -16.84 -13.51
CA GLU A 150 -11.87 -17.48 -12.63
C GLU A 150 -13.32 -17.00 -12.86
N VAL A 151 -13.53 -15.89 -13.60
CA VAL A 151 -14.87 -15.35 -13.91
C VAL A 151 -15.46 -15.96 -15.19
N LYS A 152 -14.70 -16.76 -15.94
CA LYS A 152 -15.13 -17.35 -17.21
C LYS A 152 -15.54 -18.83 -17.15
N ASP A 153 -15.43 -19.48 -15.99
CA ASP A 153 -15.86 -20.86 -15.75
C ASP A 153 -17.15 -20.89 -14.92
#